data_AF-A0A7L4J9Z0-F1
#
_entry.id   AF-A0A7L4J9Z0-F1
#
_cell.length_a   1.000
_cell.length_b   1.000
_cell.length_c   1.000
_cell.angle_alpha   90.00
_cell.angle_beta   90.00
_cell.angle_gamma   90.00
#
_symmetry.space_group_name_H-M   'P 1'
#
loop_
_entity.id
_entity.type
_entity.pdbx_description
1 polymer ?
#
loop_
_entity_poly.entity_id
_entity_poly.type
_entity_poly.pdbx_seq_one_letter_code
_entity_poly.pdbx_strand_id
1 'polypeptide(L)'
;MRAWIFFLLCLAGKALAAPQEALPDETEVIEDPTTEEPVGANPVQVEVGEFEEPTEDVEEIVAENPCQNHHCKHGKVCEVDDNNSPMCVCQDPSSCPATAGVFEKVCGTDNKTYDSSCHFFATKCTLEGTKKGHKLHLDYIGPCKFIPACLDTELTEFPLRMRDWLKNVLITLYER
;
A
#
# COMPACT_ATOMS: atom_id res chain seq x y z
N MET A 1 -25.19 11.38 51.28
CA MET A 1 -25.97 10.62 50.27
C MET A 1 -25.90 11.38 48.95
N ARG A 2 -24.79 11.18 48.21
CA ARG A 2 -24.37 11.91 47.01
C ARG A 2 -24.04 10.88 45.92
N ALA A 3 -25.06 10.27 45.33
CA ALA A 3 -24.85 9.24 44.30
C ALA A 3 -25.87 9.26 43.14
N TRP A 4 -26.82 10.21 43.12
CA TRP A 4 -27.91 10.21 42.12
C TRP A 4 -27.90 11.40 41.15
N ILE A 5 -26.94 12.32 41.26
CA ILE A 5 -26.89 13.52 40.40
C ILE A 5 -26.05 13.31 39.12
N PHE A 6 -25.22 12.26 39.04
CA PHE A 6 -24.38 12.02 37.85
C PHE A 6 -25.01 11.14 36.79
N PHE A 7 -26.19 10.55 37.03
CA PHE A 7 -26.86 9.65 36.08
C PHE A 7 -27.80 10.37 35.08
N LEU A 8 -27.96 11.69 35.18
CA LEU A 8 -28.88 12.48 34.35
C LEU A 8 -28.22 13.26 33.20
N LEU A 9 -26.91 13.11 32.99
CA LEU A 9 -26.15 13.84 31.97
C LEU A 9 -25.69 13.00 30.75
N CYS A 10 -26.17 11.76 30.61
CA CYS A 10 -25.79 10.84 29.53
C CYS A 10 -26.90 10.60 28.47
N LEU A 11 -27.95 11.41 28.42
CA LEU A 11 -29.09 11.23 27.49
C LEU A 11 -29.32 12.39 26.50
N ALA A 12 -28.27 13.12 26.13
CA ALA A 12 -28.36 14.14 25.07
C ALA A 12 -27.05 14.19 24.26
N GLY A 13 -26.85 13.18 23.41
CA GLY A 13 -25.70 13.12 22.50
C GLY A 13 -26.05 12.36 21.22
N LYS A 14 -27.06 12.83 20.48
CA LYS A 14 -27.30 12.39 19.11
C LYS A 14 -26.33 13.15 18.20
N ALA A 15 -25.29 12.49 17.72
CA ALA A 15 -24.46 13.00 16.64
C ALA A 15 -25.23 12.85 15.32
N LEU A 16 -25.56 13.98 14.70
CA LEU A 16 -26.08 14.06 13.35
C LEU A 16 -24.92 13.81 12.37
N ALA A 17 -25.05 12.76 11.55
CA ALA A 17 -24.17 12.53 10.41
C ALA A 17 -24.51 13.53 9.30
N ALA A 18 -23.50 14.21 8.77
CA ALA A 18 -23.62 15.07 7.60
C ALA A 18 -23.68 14.22 6.31
N PRO A 19 -24.46 14.63 5.29
CA PRO A 19 -24.58 13.90 4.05
C PRO A 19 -23.35 14.14 3.16
N GLN A 20 -22.86 13.08 2.53
CA GLN A 20 -21.83 13.16 1.48
C GLN A 20 -22.51 13.63 0.18
N GLU A 21 -22.06 14.76 -0.36
CA GLU A 21 -22.37 15.19 -1.71
C GLU A 21 -21.61 14.32 -2.71
N ALA A 22 -22.35 13.71 -3.64
CA ALA A 22 -21.85 13.01 -4.81
C ALA A 22 -22.26 13.81 -6.05
N LEU A 23 -21.33 14.06 -6.97
CA LEU A 23 -21.57 14.50 -8.35
C LEU A 23 -20.24 14.52 -9.15
N PRO A 24 -20.23 14.55 -10.50
CA PRO A 24 -20.68 13.50 -11.42
C PRO A 24 -19.63 13.08 -12.47
N ASP A 25 -19.92 11.94 -13.09
CA ASP A 25 -19.87 11.58 -14.52
C ASP A 25 -19.19 12.56 -15.53
N GLU A 26 -18.20 12.06 -16.27
CA GLU A 26 -17.69 12.66 -17.52
C GLU A 26 -17.55 11.58 -18.61
N THR A 27 -18.63 11.45 -19.37
CA THR A 27 -18.73 11.49 -20.85
C THR A 27 -17.75 10.73 -21.75
N GLU A 28 -18.36 9.89 -22.58
CA GLU A 28 -17.86 9.26 -23.80
C GLU A 28 -17.23 10.24 -24.80
N VAL A 29 -16.12 9.82 -25.43
CA VAL A 29 -15.60 10.44 -26.66
C VAL A 29 -15.64 9.40 -27.77
N ILE A 30 -16.48 9.72 -28.75
CA ILE A 30 -16.64 9.10 -30.07
C ILE A 30 -15.61 9.75 -30.99
N GLU A 31 -14.81 8.96 -31.72
CA GLU A 31 -14.22 9.39 -32.99
C GLU A 31 -14.49 8.36 -34.09
N ASP A 32 -14.86 8.92 -35.24
CA ASP A 32 -15.55 8.38 -36.42
C ASP A 32 -14.54 7.80 -37.46
N PRO A 33 -14.90 7.36 -38.68
CA PRO A 33 -14.33 6.19 -39.32
C PRO A 33 -13.40 6.62 -40.47
N THR A 34 -12.66 5.68 -41.04
CA THR A 34 -12.11 5.89 -42.38
C THR A 34 -12.49 4.73 -43.30
N THR A 35 -13.14 5.15 -44.36
CA THR A 35 -13.75 4.48 -45.51
C THR A 35 -12.80 3.64 -46.38
N GLU A 36 -13.29 2.46 -46.80
CA GLU A 36 -13.44 1.94 -48.18
C GLU A 36 -12.44 2.43 -49.28
N GLU A 37 -11.80 1.60 -50.12
CA GLU A 37 -12.32 0.57 -51.04
C GLU A 37 -11.14 -0.21 -51.74
N PRO A 38 -11.42 -1.29 -52.53
CA PRO A 38 -10.49 -2.36 -52.91
C PRO A 38 -9.79 -2.11 -54.26
N VAL A 39 -8.91 -3.02 -54.73
CA VAL A 39 -8.87 -3.61 -56.10
C VAL A 39 -7.66 -4.56 -56.20
N GLY A 40 -7.88 -5.78 -56.73
CA GLY A 40 -6.84 -6.48 -57.50
C GLY A 40 -6.76 -8.00 -57.33
N ALA A 41 -7.75 -8.74 -57.84
CA ALA A 41 -7.66 -10.18 -57.99
C ALA A 41 -6.84 -10.58 -59.24
N ASN A 42 -6.07 -11.68 -59.14
CA ASN A 42 -5.74 -12.52 -60.30
C ASN A 42 -5.72 -14.00 -59.87
N PRO A 43 -6.47 -14.91 -60.52
CA PRO A 43 -6.67 -16.27 -60.06
C PRO A 43 -5.79 -17.27 -60.82
N VAL A 44 -5.15 -18.18 -60.10
CA VAL A 44 -4.88 -19.54 -60.61
C VAL A 44 -5.07 -20.52 -59.46
N GLN A 45 -6.09 -21.35 -59.61
CA GLN A 45 -6.52 -22.37 -58.66
C GLN A 45 -5.63 -23.61 -58.75
N VAL A 46 -5.26 -24.17 -57.60
CA VAL A 46 -4.99 -25.61 -57.47
C VAL A 46 -5.67 -26.08 -56.20
N GLU A 47 -6.81 -26.76 -56.38
CA GLU A 47 -7.55 -27.42 -55.31
C GLU A 47 -6.77 -28.65 -54.82
N VAL A 48 -6.43 -28.68 -53.53
CA VAL A 48 -6.15 -29.92 -52.80
C VAL A 48 -6.89 -29.81 -51.49
N GLY A 49 -7.88 -30.68 -51.29
CA GLY A 49 -8.84 -30.63 -50.21
C GLY A 49 -8.22 -30.73 -48.81
N GLU A 50 -8.67 -29.82 -47.96
CA GLU A 50 -9.32 -30.05 -46.66
C GLU A 50 -8.66 -31.09 -45.73
N PHE A 51 -7.80 -30.57 -44.86
CA PHE A 51 -7.84 -30.88 -43.43
C PHE A 51 -7.30 -29.66 -42.68
N GLU A 52 -8.13 -28.61 -42.56
CA GLU A 52 -7.91 -27.60 -41.53
C GLU A 52 -8.26 -28.28 -40.21
N GLU A 53 -7.24 -28.69 -39.46
CA GLU A 53 -7.42 -28.92 -38.03
C GLU A 53 -8.04 -27.66 -37.46
N PRO A 54 -9.13 -27.75 -36.66
CA PRO A 54 -9.65 -26.58 -36.01
C PRO A 54 -8.55 -26.11 -35.06
N THR A 55 -7.86 -25.03 -35.42
CA THR A 55 -7.22 -24.18 -34.42
C THR A 55 -8.39 -23.61 -33.65
N GLU A 56 -8.78 -24.32 -32.60
CA GLU A 56 -9.53 -23.73 -31.52
C GLU A 56 -8.66 -22.56 -31.05
N ASP A 57 -9.00 -21.35 -31.54
CA ASP A 57 -8.62 -20.11 -30.89
C ASP A 57 -9.29 -20.15 -29.52
N VAL A 58 -8.70 -20.91 -28.62
CA VAL A 58 -8.97 -20.82 -27.20
C VAL A 58 -8.45 -19.45 -26.84
N GLU A 59 -9.33 -18.46 -26.84
CA GLU A 59 -9.14 -17.27 -26.05
C GLU A 59 -8.88 -17.78 -24.63
N GLU A 60 -7.60 -17.91 -24.30
CA GLU A 60 -7.15 -18.24 -22.96
C GLU A 60 -7.68 -17.10 -22.10
N ILE A 61 -8.79 -17.36 -21.41
CA ILE A 61 -9.30 -16.50 -20.36
C ILE A 61 -8.21 -16.59 -19.29
N VAL A 62 -7.18 -15.76 -19.42
CA VAL A 62 -6.17 -15.58 -18.39
C VAL A 62 -6.93 -15.01 -17.23
N ALA A 63 -7.32 -15.87 -16.29
CA ALA A 63 -7.96 -15.45 -15.06
C ALA A 63 -6.98 -14.48 -14.39
N GLU A 64 -7.28 -13.19 -14.48
CA GLU A 64 -6.43 -12.15 -13.90
C GLU A 64 -6.22 -12.47 -12.43
N ASN A 65 -4.95 -12.47 -11.99
CA ASN A 65 -4.64 -12.77 -10.60
C ASN A 65 -5.29 -11.68 -9.72
N PRO A 66 -6.25 -12.03 -8.82
CA PRO A 66 -6.96 -11.04 -8.01
C PRO A 66 -6.05 -10.20 -7.12
N CYS A 67 -4.83 -10.68 -6.84
CA CYS A 67 -3.82 -9.98 -6.06
C CYS A 67 -2.94 -9.01 -6.86
N GLN A 68 -2.98 -9.02 -8.20
CA GLN A 68 -2.08 -8.22 -9.03
C GLN A 68 -2.23 -6.72 -8.81
N ASN A 69 -3.46 -6.24 -8.60
CA ASN A 69 -3.78 -4.83 -8.32
C ASN A 69 -4.30 -4.60 -6.89
N HIS A 70 -4.19 -5.61 -6.01
CA HIS A 70 -4.67 -5.51 -4.62
C HIS A 70 -3.52 -5.24 -3.65
N HIS A 71 -3.37 -3.98 -3.24
CA HIS A 71 -2.27 -3.55 -2.37
C HIS A 71 -2.60 -3.69 -0.88
N CYS A 72 -1.80 -4.51 -0.19
CA CYS A 72 -1.89 -4.66 1.26
C CYS A 72 -1.09 -3.58 2.01
N LYS A 73 -1.44 -3.38 3.29
CA LYS A 73 -0.67 -2.50 4.19
C LYS A 73 0.73 -3.08 4.47
N HIS A 74 1.64 -2.23 4.94
CA HIS A 74 2.99 -2.64 5.32
C HIS A 74 3.01 -3.88 6.24
N GLY A 75 3.87 -4.85 5.90
CA GLY A 75 4.00 -6.11 6.63
C GLY A 75 2.95 -7.16 6.27
N LYS A 76 2.09 -6.90 5.29
CA LYS A 76 1.12 -7.84 4.74
C LYS A 76 1.34 -8.06 3.24
N VAL A 77 0.99 -9.25 2.77
CA VAL A 77 1.00 -9.65 1.36
C VAL A 77 -0.40 -10.13 0.97
N CYS A 78 -0.71 -10.01 -0.32
CA CYS A 78 -1.97 -10.49 -0.85
C CYS A 78 -1.85 -11.98 -1.17
N GLU A 79 -2.79 -12.76 -0.65
CA GLU A 79 -3.03 -14.15 -1.00
C GLU A 79 -4.49 -14.31 -1.45
N VAL A 80 -4.78 -15.34 -2.23
CA VAL A 80 -6.14 -15.61 -2.73
C VAL A 80 -6.77 -16.71 -1.85
N ASP A 81 -7.99 -16.48 -1.38
CA ASP A 81 -8.74 -17.46 -0.58
C ASP A 81 -9.42 -18.55 -1.43
N ASP A 82 -10.09 -19.51 -0.79
CA ASP A 82 -10.80 -20.61 -1.46
C ASP A 82 -11.93 -20.12 -2.40
N ASN A 83 -12.40 -18.88 -2.25
CA ASN A 83 -13.45 -18.26 -3.06
C ASN A 83 -12.88 -17.38 -4.19
N ASN A 84 -11.58 -17.49 -4.47
CA ASN A 84 -10.88 -16.67 -5.44
C ASN A 84 -10.91 -15.15 -5.11
N SER A 85 -11.01 -14.81 -3.83
CA SER A 85 -11.02 -13.44 -3.31
C SER A 85 -9.65 -13.03 -2.75
N PRO A 86 -9.16 -11.82 -3.04
CA PRO A 86 -7.88 -11.35 -2.50
C PRO A 86 -7.99 -11.03 -1.00
N MET A 87 -7.08 -11.57 -0.20
CA MET A 87 -6.99 -11.35 1.25
C MET A 87 -5.57 -10.94 1.67
N CYS A 88 -5.46 -10.02 2.64
CA CYS A 88 -4.17 -9.57 3.15
C CYS A 88 -3.75 -10.34 4.40
N VAL A 89 -2.75 -11.22 4.25
CA VAL A 89 -2.14 -11.97 5.35
C VAL A 89 -0.80 -11.34 5.76
N CYS A 90 -0.30 -11.68 6.95
CA CYS A 90 1.02 -11.20 7.36
C CYS A 90 2.12 -11.80 6.47
N GLN A 91 3.05 -10.96 6.04
CA GLN A 91 4.21 -11.40 5.28
C GLN A 91 5.10 -12.29 6.14
N ASP A 92 5.61 -13.38 5.57
CA ASP A 92 6.67 -14.17 6.20
C ASP A 92 7.99 -13.39 6.17
N PRO A 93 8.67 -13.16 7.32
CA PRO A 93 10.00 -12.56 7.34
C PRO A 93 11.03 -13.24 6.42
N SER A 94 10.89 -14.54 6.15
CA SER A 94 11.79 -15.27 5.24
C SER A 94 11.66 -14.85 3.77
N SER A 95 10.50 -14.31 3.38
CA SER A 95 10.22 -13.81 2.03
C SER A 95 10.80 -12.42 1.77
N CYS A 96 11.31 -11.76 2.81
CA CYS A 96 11.93 -10.45 2.68
C CYS A 96 13.26 -10.55 1.90
N PRO A 97 13.59 -9.58 1.05
CA PRO A 97 14.88 -9.53 0.38
C PRO A 97 16.04 -9.56 1.40
N ALA A 98 17.08 -10.32 1.07
CA ALA A 98 18.29 -10.36 1.87
C ALA A 98 18.96 -8.97 1.90
N THR A 99 19.31 -8.53 3.09
CA THR A 99 19.93 -7.23 3.32
C THR A 99 21.39 -7.25 2.90
N ALA A 100 21.78 -6.38 1.97
CA ALA A 100 23.16 -6.24 1.49
C ALA A 100 23.95 -5.17 2.27
N GLY A 101 23.25 -4.18 2.84
CA GLY A 101 23.89 -3.02 3.48
C GLY A 101 23.51 -2.80 4.94
N VAL A 102 24.44 -2.25 5.73
CA VAL A 102 24.16 -1.83 7.12
C VAL A 102 23.07 -0.76 7.18
N PHE A 103 22.96 0.08 6.15
CA PHE A 103 21.96 1.16 6.05
C PHE A 103 20.53 0.67 5.80
N GLU A 104 20.35 -0.57 5.35
CA GLU A 104 19.04 -1.15 5.11
C GLU A 104 18.41 -1.71 6.39
N LYS A 105 19.22 -1.96 7.43
CA LYS A 105 18.75 -2.36 8.77
C LYS A 105 17.91 -1.26 9.42
N VAL A 106 17.10 -1.62 10.41
CA VAL A 106 16.27 -0.66 11.16
C VAL A 106 16.27 -0.98 12.65
N CYS A 107 16.05 0.03 13.49
CA CYS A 107 15.90 -0.14 14.93
C CYS A 107 14.42 0.03 15.34
N GLY A 108 13.92 -0.91 16.13
CA GLY A 108 12.59 -0.82 16.74
C GLY A 108 12.61 -0.11 18.10
N THR A 109 11.45 0.34 18.57
CA THR A 109 11.25 0.93 19.91
C THR A 109 11.55 -0.04 21.06
N ASP A 110 11.73 -1.32 20.76
CA ASP A 110 12.24 -2.35 21.66
C ASP A 110 13.77 -2.42 21.72
N ASN A 111 14.46 -1.45 21.10
CA ASN A 111 15.92 -1.38 20.95
C ASN A 111 16.51 -2.64 20.29
N LYS A 112 15.71 -3.30 19.45
CA LYS A 112 16.13 -4.46 18.64
C LYS A 112 16.41 -4.01 17.22
N THR A 113 17.53 -4.47 16.68
CA THR A 113 17.86 -4.28 15.26
C THR A 113 17.19 -5.36 14.42
N TYR A 114 16.53 -4.93 13.36
CA TYR A 114 15.91 -5.79 12.35
C TYR A 114 16.69 -5.66 11.04
N ASP A 115 16.73 -6.73 10.26
CA ASP A 115 17.57 -6.79 9.06
C ASP A 115 17.10 -5.83 7.96
N SER A 116 15.80 -5.57 7.87
CA SER A 116 15.27 -4.48 7.06
C SER A 116 13.90 -4.01 7.55
N SER A 117 13.39 -2.92 6.96
CA SER A 117 12.01 -2.47 7.16
C SER A 117 11.00 -3.58 6.88
N CYS A 118 11.25 -4.43 5.87
CA CYS A 118 10.40 -5.59 5.56
C CYS A 118 10.32 -6.56 6.75
N HIS A 119 11.47 -6.98 7.28
CA HIS A 119 11.55 -7.88 8.44
C HIS A 119 10.87 -7.27 9.68
N PHE A 120 11.03 -5.96 9.90
CA PHE A 120 10.37 -5.25 11.00
C PHE A 120 8.84 -5.29 10.86
N PHE A 121 8.30 -4.92 9.70
CA PHE A 121 6.85 -4.86 9.50
C PHE A 121 6.21 -6.25 9.45
N ALA A 122 6.87 -7.24 8.86
CA ALA A 122 6.46 -8.65 8.92
C ALA A 122 6.35 -9.12 10.38
N THR A 123 7.39 -8.86 11.20
CA THR A 123 7.38 -9.19 12.63
C THR A 123 6.25 -8.44 13.37
N LYS A 124 6.09 -7.14 13.12
CA LYS A 124 5.04 -6.32 13.75
C LYS A 124 3.64 -6.83 13.38
N CYS A 125 3.42 -7.29 12.15
CA CYS A 125 2.15 -7.83 11.70
C CYS A 125 1.70 -9.04 12.53
N THR A 126 2.61 -9.97 12.83
CA THR A 126 2.30 -11.14 13.68
C THR A 126 1.88 -10.77 15.12
N LEU A 127 2.19 -9.55 15.56
CA LEU A 127 1.84 -9.02 16.87
C LEU A 127 0.60 -8.12 16.83
N GLU A 128 -0.09 -8.00 15.69
CA GLU A 128 -1.30 -7.20 15.55
C GLU A 128 -2.38 -7.64 16.56
N GLY A 129 -3.07 -6.67 17.16
CA GLY A 129 -4.05 -6.91 18.23
C GLY A 129 -3.44 -7.16 19.62
N THR A 130 -2.12 -7.29 19.76
CA THR A 130 -1.46 -7.46 21.06
C THR A 130 -0.94 -6.13 21.63
N LYS A 131 -0.88 -6.02 22.96
CA LYS A 131 -0.26 -4.86 23.64
C LYS A 131 1.20 -4.64 23.20
N LYS A 132 1.93 -5.70 22.85
CA LYS A 132 3.31 -5.63 22.37
C LYS A 132 3.35 -5.03 20.96
N GLY A 133 2.51 -5.50 20.05
CA GLY A 133 2.41 -4.95 18.69
C GLY A 133 2.00 -3.48 18.65
N HIS A 134 1.10 -3.06 19.55
CA HIS A 134 0.72 -1.65 19.69
C HIS A 134 1.83 -0.73 20.18
N LYS A 135 2.83 -1.26 20.90
CA LYS A 135 3.99 -0.48 21.39
C LYS A 135 5.22 -0.60 20.48
N LEU A 136 5.24 -1.59 19.60
CA LEU A 136 6.34 -1.82 18.68
C LEU A 136 6.23 -0.87 17.49
N HIS A 137 7.15 0.08 17.38
CA HIS A 137 7.25 1.01 16.25
C HIS A 137 8.67 1.03 15.71
N LEU A 138 8.82 1.45 14.46
CA LEU A 138 10.12 1.70 13.87
C LEU A 138 10.61 3.04 14.46
N ASP A 139 11.76 3.01 15.13
CA ASP A 139 12.32 4.17 15.83
C ASP A 139 13.20 4.98 14.87
N TYR A 140 14.16 4.33 14.20
CA TYR A 140 14.99 4.95 13.17
C TYR A 140 15.56 3.92 12.18
N ILE A 141 15.99 4.42 11.02
CA ILE A 141 16.69 3.65 9.98
C ILE A 141 18.17 3.49 10.38
N GLY A 142 18.73 2.32 10.11
CA GLY A 142 20.04 1.86 10.55
C GLY A 142 19.96 0.89 11.73
N PRO A 143 21.08 0.24 12.10
CA PRO A 143 21.13 -0.62 13.27
C PRO A 143 20.99 0.19 14.56
N CYS A 144 20.51 -0.46 15.62
CA CYS A 144 20.39 0.20 16.92
C CYS A 144 21.75 0.68 17.42
N LYS A 145 21.76 1.92 17.92
CA LYS A 145 22.92 2.63 18.42
C LYS A 145 22.60 3.32 19.74
N PHE A 146 23.64 3.76 20.44
CA PHE A 146 23.45 4.59 21.62
C PHE A 146 22.85 5.95 21.23
N ILE A 147 21.70 6.27 21.82
CA ILE A 147 21.06 7.58 21.70
C ILE A 147 21.21 8.28 23.05
N PRO A 148 21.91 9.43 23.12
CA PRO A 148 22.05 10.17 24.37
C PRO A 148 20.69 10.70 24.85
N ALA A 149 20.54 10.86 26.16
CA ALA A 149 19.36 11.51 26.71
C ALA A 149 19.30 12.97 26.24
N CYS A 150 18.11 13.42 25.84
CA CYS A 150 17.86 14.80 25.46
C CYS A 150 17.92 15.69 26.71
N LEU A 151 18.79 16.70 26.69
CA LEU A 151 18.89 17.70 27.76
C LEU A 151 17.72 18.69 27.66
N ASP A 152 17.32 19.28 28.79
CA ASP A 152 16.24 20.27 28.81
C ASP A 152 16.53 21.47 27.90
N THR A 153 17.78 21.92 27.83
CA THR A 153 18.22 22.98 26.93
C THR A 153 18.02 22.59 25.46
N GLU A 154 18.39 21.37 25.09
CA GLU A 154 18.21 20.86 23.72
C GLU A 154 16.72 20.74 23.37
N LEU A 155 15.91 20.27 24.30
CA LEU A 155 14.47 20.12 24.12
C LEU A 155 13.78 21.47 23.90
N THR A 156 14.18 22.52 24.63
CA THR A 156 13.64 23.87 24.43
C THR A 156 14.02 24.48 23.08
N GLU A 157 15.22 24.17 22.56
CA GLU A 157 15.67 24.68 21.27
C GLU A 157 15.17 23.87 20.08
N PHE A 158 14.85 22.60 20.27
CA PHE A 158 14.51 21.66 19.20
C PHE A 158 13.42 22.16 18.25
N PRO A 159 12.28 22.72 18.69
CA PRO A 159 11.23 23.18 17.79
C PRO A 159 11.69 24.31 16.84
N LEU A 160 12.55 25.21 17.34
CA LEU A 160 13.09 26.32 16.54
C LEU A 160 14.08 25.80 15.49
N ARG A 161 14.96 24.88 15.89
CA ARG A 161 15.95 24.24 15.00
C ARG A 161 15.25 23.41 13.92
N MET A 162 14.24 22.63 14.29
CA MET A 162 13.46 21.81 13.36
C MET A 162 12.70 22.67 12.34
N ARG A 163 12.08 23.78 12.79
CA ARG A 163 11.38 24.70 11.89
C ARG A 163 12.31 25.32 10.85
N ASP A 164 13.48 25.80 11.27
CA ASP A 164 14.44 26.39 10.32
C ASP A 164 15.01 25.33 9.37
N TRP A 165 15.30 24.13 9.87
CA TRP A 165 15.73 23.01 9.04
C TRP A 165 14.68 22.67 7.97
N LEU A 166 13.41 22.51 8.35
CA LEU A 166 12.32 22.23 7.40
C LEU A 166 12.20 23.33 6.33
N LYS A 167 12.31 24.61 6.72
CA LYS A 167 12.31 25.74 5.79
C LYS A 167 13.44 25.61 4.76
N ASN A 168 14.66 25.33 5.21
CA ASN A 168 15.82 25.24 4.33
C ASN A 168 15.76 24.01 3.42
N VAL A 169 15.28 22.87 3.93
CA VAL A 169 15.02 21.67 3.13
C VAL A 169 14.00 21.98 2.03
N LEU A 170 12.88 22.62 2.39
CA LEU A 170 11.83 22.97 1.43
C LEU A 170 12.37 23.89 0.33
N ILE A 171 13.09 24.95 0.69
CA ILE A 171 13.71 25.86 -0.29
C ILE A 171 14.63 25.08 -1.25
N THR A 172 15.52 24.25 -0.70
CA THR A 172 16.48 23.47 -1.50
C THR A 172 15.80 22.46 -2.43
N LEU A 173 14.68 21.87 -2.01
CA LEU A 173 13.93 20.89 -2.81
C LEU A 173 13.20 21.52 -4.00
N TYR A 174 12.72 22.76 -3.87
CA TYR A 174 11.94 23.45 -4.91
C TYR A 174 12.78 24.40 -5.78
N GLU A 175 13.98 24.78 -5.36
CA GLU A 175 14.94 25.56 -6.16
C GLU A 175 15.93 24.70 -6.96
N ARG A 176 15.87 23.37 -6.80
CA ARG A 176 16.63 22.41 -7.62
C ARG A 176 15.83 21.99 -8.85
#